data_AF-A0A182SJE2-F1
#
_entry.id   AF-A0A182SJE2-F1
#
_cell.length_a   1.000
_cell.length_b   1.000
_cell.length_c   1.000
_cell.angle_alpha   90.00
_cell.angle_beta   90.00
_cell.angle_gamma   90.00
#
_symmetry.space_group_name_H-M   'P 1'
#
loop_
_entity.id
_entity.type
_entity.pdbx_description
1 polymer ?
#
loop_
_entity_poly.entity_id
_entity_poly.type
_entity_poly.pdbx_seq_one_letter_code
_entity_poly.pdbx_strand_id
1 'polypeptide(L)'
;MDGKNYDDITFNFLIGGDGQIYEGRNWYKIGAHTHGYNSKSQGIAFIGDYNYANKPTEKQMELLKYLLEYGARHKQLSESYKIYASEQLDPVSPTGKWLIEALRTLPQFTKCMYQVKLIQEFHADPNSRNFSDIAYQFLVGGDGNAYEGRGWTKQGAHTKGFNVDSICIAFIGTFIVAPPPAAQLSAAQQLIELGLQENYLASNYSLYGHRQLAPFESPGKALFDIIKTWPHWSNKL
;
A
#
# COMPACT_ATOMS: atom_id res chain seq x y z
N MET A 1 -12.73 7.25 27.83
CA MET A 1 -13.40 5.93 27.84
C MET A 1 -14.43 5.96 26.73
N ASP A 2 -14.20 5.19 25.67
CA ASP A 2 -14.90 5.20 24.38
C ASP A 2 -15.98 4.12 24.24
N GLY A 3 -16.57 3.67 25.36
CA GLY A 3 -17.82 2.91 25.38
C GLY A 3 -17.79 1.52 24.72
N LYS A 4 -16.61 1.02 24.33
CA LYS A 4 -16.44 -0.36 23.88
C LYS A 4 -16.08 -1.22 25.08
N ASN A 5 -17.05 -2.01 25.55
CA ASN A 5 -16.92 -2.92 26.68
C ASN A 5 -16.03 -4.11 26.27
N TYR A 6 -14.71 -3.89 26.25
CA TYR A 6 -13.75 -4.97 26.15
C TYR A 6 -13.27 -5.29 27.56
N ASP A 7 -13.70 -6.42 28.10
CA ASP A 7 -13.26 -6.91 29.42
C ASP A 7 -11.76 -7.31 29.47
N ASP A 8 -10.98 -6.97 28.43
CA ASP A 8 -9.63 -7.47 28.16
C ASP A 8 -8.88 -6.55 27.18
N ILE A 9 -7.54 -6.64 27.13
CA ILE A 9 -6.69 -5.93 26.15
C ILE A 9 -7.14 -6.31 24.73
N THR A 10 -7.25 -5.32 23.84
CA THR A 10 -7.79 -5.52 22.49
C THR A 10 -6.81 -6.22 21.52
N PHE A 11 -5.51 -6.12 21.81
CA PHE A 11 -4.45 -6.71 21.00
C PHE A 11 -4.11 -8.14 21.43
N ASN A 12 -3.58 -8.93 20.50
CA ASN A 12 -3.09 -10.27 20.77
C ASN A 12 -1.80 -10.23 21.60
N PHE A 13 -0.90 -9.30 21.26
CA PHE A 13 0.37 -9.10 21.94
C PHE A 13 0.71 -7.62 22.08
N LEU A 14 1.53 -7.30 23.08
CA LEU A 14 2.13 -5.98 23.25
C LEU A 14 3.65 -6.12 23.41
N ILE A 15 4.40 -5.21 22.81
CA ILE A 15 5.86 -5.18 22.89
C ILE A 15 6.27 -3.97 23.72
N GLY A 16 6.79 -4.23 24.92
CA GLY A 16 7.20 -3.21 25.88
C GLY A 16 8.61 -2.68 25.63
N GLY A 17 8.83 -1.40 25.94
CA GLY A 17 10.15 -0.76 25.92
C GLY A 17 11.11 -1.32 26.98
N ASP A 18 10.58 -2.06 27.95
CA ASP A 18 11.31 -2.79 28.99
C ASP A 18 11.91 -4.13 28.49
N GLY A 19 11.70 -4.46 27.21
CA GLY A 19 12.25 -5.67 26.61
C GLY A 19 11.43 -6.93 26.88
N GLN A 20 10.12 -6.78 27.11
CA GLN A 20 9.20 -7.91 27.29
C GLN A 20 8.10 -7.94 26.21
N ILE A 21 7.60 -9.15 25.92
CA ILE A 21 6.36 -9.37 25.18
C ILE A 21 5.28 -9.68 26.21
N TYR A 22 4.20 -8.91 26.17
CA TYR A 22 3.02 -9.12 26.99
C TYR A 22 1.96 -9.84 26.16
N GLU A 23 1.43 -10.93 26.71
CA GLU A 23 0.31 -11.65 26.13
C GLU A 23 -0.99 -10.92 26.48
N GLY A 24 -1.72 -10.46 25.46
CA GLY A 24 -3.11 -10.02 25.61
C GLY A 24 -4.03 -11.17 25.26
N ARG A 25 -4.63 -11.09 24.07
CA ARG A 25 -5.53 -12.14 23.56
C ARG A 25 -4.82 -13.37 23.02
N ASN A 26 -3.48 -13.40 22.99
CA ASN A 26 -2.68 -14.55 22.54
C ASN A 26 -2.98 -15.00 21.11
N TRP A 27 -2.43 -16.15 20.69
CA TRP A 27 -2.57 -16.65 19.32
C TRP A 27 -3.97 -17.16 18.98
N TYR A 28 -4.74 -17.63 19.97
CA TYR A 28 -5.95 -18.43 19.79
C TYR A 28 -7.25 -17.63 19.90
N LYS A 29 -7.23 -16.45 20.53
CA LYS A 29 -8.42 -15.60 20.67
C LYS A 29 -8.41 -14.48 19.62
N ILE A 30 -9.57 -14.23 19.04
CA ILE A 30 -9.76 -13.16 18.05
C ILE A 30 -9.50 -11.80 18.70
N GLY A 31 -8.65 -10.99 18.05
CA GLY A 31 -8.33 -9.63 18.44
C GLY A 31 -9.51 -8.65 18.31
N ALA A 32 -9.33 -7.43 18.81
CA ALA A 32 -10.26 -6.32 18.66
C ALA A 32 -9.52 -5.03 18.25
N HIS A 33 -8.55 -5.16 17.35
CA HIS A 33 -7.56 -4.14 16.98
C HIS A 33 -7.84 -3.40 15.66
N THR A 34 -8.48 -4.04 14.68
CA THR A 34 -8.74 -3.41 13.37
C THR A 34 -10.03 -3.95 12.75
N HIS A 35 -10.97 -3.03 12.49
CA HIS A 35 -12.28 -3.39 11.95
C HIS A 35 -12.17 -4.13 10.61
N GLY A 36 -12.84 -5.28 10.46
CA GLY A 36 -12.76 -6.13 9.26
C GLY A 36 -11.50 -7.01 9.15
N TYR A 37 -10.54 -6.87 10.08
CA TYR A 37 -9.29 -7.64 10.07
C TYR A 37 -9.06 -8.49 11.34
N ASN A 38 -9.83 -8.27 12.40
CA ASN A 38 -9.71 -8.98 13.68
C ASN A 38 -9.63 -10.52 13.58
N SER A 39 -10.47 -11.15 12.74
CA SER A 39 -10.53 -12.62 12.61
C SER A 39 -9.51 -13.23 11.65
N LYS A 40 -8.76 -12.39 10.92
CA LYS A 40 -7.80 -12.82 9.88
C LYS A 40 -6.39 -12.26 10.10
N SER A 41 -6.14 -11.68 11.26
CA SER A 41 -4.85 -11.09 11.60
C SER A 41 -4.59 -11.17 13.10
N GLN A 42 -3.31 -11.04 13.46
CA GLN A 42 -2.85 -10.92 14.85
C GLN A 42 -2.51 -9.45 15.12
N GLY A 43 -3.13 -8.86 16.13
CA GLY A 43 -2.87 -7.48 16.56
C GLY A 43 -1.66 -7.42 17.49
N ILE A 44 -0.62 -6.66 17.12
CA ILE A 44 0.57 -6.43 17.94
C ILE A 44 0.68 -4.93 18.21
N ALA A 45 0.56 -4.52 19.48
CA ALA A 45 0.76 -3.13 19.89
C ALA A 45 2.21 -2.91 20.35
N PHE A 46 2.77 -1.74 20.05
CA PHE A 46 4.03 -1.30 20.66
C PHE A 46 3.72 -0.29 21.77
N ILE A 47 4.28 -0.51 22.95
CA ILE A 47 4.11 0.41 24.08
C ILE A 47 5.14 1.54 23.92
N GLY A 48 4.67 2.74 23.61
CA GLY A 48 5.46 3.95 23.45
C GLY A 48 4.76 5.02 22.60
N ASP A 49 5.35 6.21 22.50
CA ASP A 49 4.91 7.26 21.56
C ASP A 49 5.95 7.43 20.45
N TYR A 50 5.57 7.06 19.22
CA TYR A 50 6.42 7.06 18.03
C TYR A 50 5.98 8.08 16.98
N ASN A 51 5.11 9.03 17.35
CA ASN A 51 4.57 10.02 16.41
C ASN A 51 5.60 11.11 16.07
N TYR A 52 6.38 11.55 17.05
CA TYR A 52 7.18 12.78 16.93
C TYR A 52 8.69 12.55 16.83
N ALA A 53 9.33 12.01 17.88
CA ALA A 53 10.79 11.94 17.96
C ALA A 53 11.33 10.55 18.33
N ASN A 54 10.59 9.78 19.13
CA ASN A 54 11.10 8.50 19.62
C ASN A 54 10.99 7.43 18.53
N LYS A 55 12.03 6.61 18.43
CA LYS A 55 12.04 5.38 17.63
C LYS A 55 11.76 4.18 18.55
N PRO A 56 11.15 3.10 18.04
CA PRO A 56 11.15 1.84 18.79
C PRO A 56 12.59 1.41 19.05
N THR A 57 12.84 0.84 20.22
CA THR A 57 14.19 0.39 20.57
C THR A 57 14.58 -0.82 19.72
N GLU A 58 15.90 -1.04 19.55
CA GLU A 58 16.41 -2.26 18.90
C GLU A 58 15.82 -3.51 19.56
N LYS A 59 15.70 -3.50 20.89
CA LYS A 59 15.12 -4.60 21.64
C LYS A 59 13.66 -4.87 21.30
N GLN A 60 12.84 -3.83 21.16
CA GLN A 60 11.44 -3.99 20.73
C GLN A 60 11.36 -4.61 19.33
N MET A 61 12.24 -4.21 18.42
CA MET A 61 12.28 -4.77 17.07
C MET A 61 12.77 -6.21 17.03
N GLU A 62 13.72 -6.59 17.91
CA GLU A 62 14.13 -7.99 18.10
C GLU A 62 12.97 -8.85 18.60
N LEU A 63 12.21 -8.36 19.59
CA LEU A 63 11.06 -9.07 20.13
C LEU A 63 9.96 -9.27 19.09
N LEU A 64 9.73 -8.26 18.24
CA LEU A 64 8.81 -8.40 17.11
C LEU A 64 9.26 -9.54 16.19
N LYS A 65 10.54 -9.56 15.78
CA LYS A 65 11.08 -10.62 14.92
C LYS A 65 10.92 -11.99 15.56
N TYR A 66 11.28 -12.11 16.84
CA TYR A 66 11.12 -13.34 17.60
C TYR A 66 9.67 -13.82 17.62
N LEU A 67 8.71 -12.92 17.90
CA LEU A 67 7.30 -13.26 17.97
C LEU A 67 6.75 -13.72 16.61
N LEU A 68 7.15 -13.05 15.53
CA LEU A 68 6.74 -13.40 14.17
C LEU A 68 7.32 -14.75 13.73
N GLU A 69 8.59 -15.01 14.02
CA GLU A 69 9.25 -16.30 13.76
C GLU A 69 8.61 -17.44 14.55
N TYR A 70 8.28 -17.18 15.83
CA TYR A 70 7.56 -18.12 16.68
C TYR A 70 6.20 -18.45 16.07
N GLY A 71 5.43 -17.42 15.68
CA GLY A 71 4.11 -17.59 15.07
C GLY A 71 4.15 -18.39 13.78
N ALA A 72 5.13 -18.12 12.90
CA ALA A 72 5.32 -18.89 11.68
C ALA A 72 5.70 -20.35 11.95
N ARG A 73 6.67 -20.60 12.85
CA ARG A 73 7.15 -21.95 13.20
C ARG A 73 6.03 -22.84 13.76
N HIS A 74 5.12 -22.25 14.52
CA HIS A 74 3.99 -22.97 15.15
C HIS A 74 2.69 -22.88 14.33
N LYS A 75 2.78 -22.45 13.06
CA LYS A 75 1.64 -22.35 12.13
C LYS A 75 0.50 -21.45 12.62
N GLN A 76 0.80 -20.49 13.49
CA GLN A 76 -0.12 -19.43 13.92
C GLN A 76 -0.16 -18.28 12.91
N LEU A 77 0.91 -18.12 12.13
CA LEU A 77 0.99 -17.21 10.99
C LEU A 77 1.25 -18.03 9.71
N SER A 78 0.66 -17.59 8.59
CA SER A 78 1.00 -18.12 7.27
C SER A 78 2.49 -17.95 6.98
N GLU A 79 3.14 -18.89 6.29
CA GLU A 79 4.54 -18.72 5.85
C GLU A 79 4.76 -17.48 4.98
N SER A 80 3.69 -16.98 4.34
CA SER A 80 3.69 -15.78 3.50
C SER A 80 3.06 -14.55 4.16
N TYR A 81 2.94 -14.54 5.50
CA TYR A 81 2.31 -13.44 6.24
C TYR A 81 2.89 -12.07 5.85
N LYS A 82 2.05 -11.05 5.98
CA LYS A 82 2.37 -9.66 5.68
C LYS A 82 2.16 -8.80 6.91
N ILE A 83 2.97 -7.76 7.04
CA ILE A 83 2.86 -6.76 8.11
C ILE A 83 2.23 -5.51 7.52
N TYR A 84 1.22 -5.01 8.24
CA TYR A 84 0.50 -3.78 7.94
C TYR A 84 0.57 -2.89 9.17
N ALA A 85 0.92 -1.62 8.98
CA ALA A 85 0.63 -0.58 9.96
C ALA A 85 -0.89 -0.42 10.07
N SER A 86 -1.40 -0.08 11.25
CA SER A 86 -2.84 0.07 11.49
C SER A 86 -3.47 1.06 10.54
N GLU A 87 -2.81 2.19 10.27
CA GLU A 87 -3.27 3.23 9.35
C GLU A 87 -3.39 2.79 7.88
N GLN A 88 -2.74 1.68 7.49
CA GLN A 88 -2.97 1.10 6.16
C GLN A 88 -4.37 0.50 6.02
N LEU A 89 -4.95 0.04 7.13
CA LEU A 89 -6.22 -0.68 7.19
C LEU A 89 -7.35 0.18 7.77
N ASP A 90 -7.02 1.06 8.73
CA ASP A 90 -7.94 1.96 9.41
C ASP A 90 -7.26 3.34 9.64
N PRO A 91 -7.62 4.38 8.86
CA PRO A 91 -6.92 5.66 8.84
C PRO A 91 -7.02 6.44 10.15
N VAL A 92 -7.94 6.10 11.07
CA VAL A 92 -8.06 6.80 12.36
C VAL A 92 -7.17 6.21 13.46
N SER A 93 -6.39 5.16 13.16
CA SER A 93 -5.50 4.50 14.11
C SER A 93 -4.03 4.70 13.71
N PRO A 94 -3.34 5.76 14.18
CA PRO A 94 -1.96 6.03 13.79
C PRO A 94 -1.00 5.02 14.42
N THR A 95 -0.09 4.46 13.62
CA THR A 95 0.99 3.59 14.13
C THR A 95 2.18 4.40 14.66
N GLY A 96 2.32 5.65 14.22
CA GLY A 96 3.43 6.53 14.54
C GLY A 96 4.55 6.44 13.52
N LYS A 97 4.97 7.60 13.01
CA LYS A 97 5.94 7.77 11.92
C LYS A 97 7.20 6.92 12.13
N TRP A 98 7.77 6.93 13.33
CA TRP A 98 9.05 6.27 13.58
C TRP A 98 8.94 4.76 13.76
N LEU A 99 7.78 4.26 14.21
CA LEU A 99 7.52 2.82 14.22
C LEU A 99 7.36 2.32 12.79
N ILE A 100 6.65 3.06 11.93
CA ILE A 100 6.53 2.71 10.51
C ILE A 100 7.90 2.68 9.83
N GLU A 101 8.76 3.66 10.09
CA GLU A 101 10.10 3.68 9.53
C GLU A 101 10.92 2.45 9.94
N ALA A 102 10.79 2.01 11.20
CA ALA A 102 11.40 0.77 11.65
C ALA A 102 10.79 -0.46 10.96
N LEU A 103 9.46 -0.55 10.84
CA LEU A 103 8.77 -1.65 10.18
C LEU A 103 9.10 -1.75 8.68
N ARG A 104 9.36 -0.63 8.00
CA ARG A 104 9.80 -0.59 6.59
C ARG A 104 11.14 -1.31 6.35
N THR A 105 11.91 -1.59 7.39
CA THR A 105 13.13 -2.40 7.27
C THR A 105 12.83 -3.89 7.12
N LEU A 106 11.64 -4.34 7.51
CA LEU A 106 11.25 -5.75 7.45
C LEU A 106 10.77 -6.13 6.03
N PRO A 107 11.18 -7.30 5.51
CA PRO A 107 10.77 -7.74 4.18
C PRO A 107 9.27 -8.07 4.08
N GLN A 108 8.62 -8.41 5.20
CA GLN A 108 7.19 -8.71 5.26
C GLN A 108 6.31 -7.45 5.28
N PHE A 109 6.89 -6.26 5.50
CA PHE A 109 6.14 -5.02 5.55
C PHE A 109 5.66 -4.58 4.16
N THR A 110 4.39 -4.22 4.07
CA THR A 110 3.68 -3.91 2.81
C THR A 110 3.93 -2.47 2.34
N LYS A 111 5.18 -2.19 1.94
CA LYS A 111 5.66 -0.86 1.53
C LYS A 111 4.79 -0.20 0.46
N CYS A 112 4.42 -0.93 -0.58
CA CYS A 112 3.65 -0.39 -1.71
C CYS A 112 2.23 0.01 -1.28
N MET A 113 1.54 -0.82 -0.48
CA MET A 113 0.24 -0.44 0.09
C MET A 113 0.34 0.82 0.95
N TYR A 114 1.39 0.93 1.77
CA TYR A 114 1.62 2.14 2.56
C TYR A 114 1.87 3.37 1.66
N GLN A 115 2.62 3.23 0.56
CA GLN A 115 2.78 4.32 -0.42
C GLN A 115 1.45 4.73 -1.07
N VAL A 116 0.58 3.78 -1.43
CA VAL A 116 -0.76 4.08 -1.97
C VAL A 116 -1.56 4.93 -1.00
N LYS A 117 -1.50 4.62 0.31
CA LYS A 117 -2.19 5.41 1.34
C LYS A 117 -1.65 6.82 1.47
N LEU A 118 -0.34 7.00 1.52
CA LEU A 118 0.25 8.34 1.54
C LEU A 118 -0.11 9.17 0.29
N ILE A 119 -0.17 8.54 -0.88
CA ILE A 119 -0.60 9.21 -2.11
C ILE A 119 -2.09 9.59 -2.03
N GLN A 120 -2.94 8.70 -1.52
CA GLN A 120 -4.37 8.97 -1.35
C GLN A 120 -4.61 10.14 -0.39
N GLU A 121 -3.96 10.14 0.79
CA GLU A 121 -4.03 11.21 1.77
C GLU A 121 -3.55 12.54 1.18
N PHE A 122 -2.40 12.54 0.52
CA PHE A 122 -1.89 13.74 -0.16
C PHE A 122 -2.84 14.23 -1.27
N HIS A 123 -3.55 13.35 -1.96
CA HIS A 123 -4.52 13.77 -2.96
C HIS A 123 -5.84 14.26 -2.36
N ALA A 124 -6.27 13.69 -1.24
CA ALA A 124 -7.53 14.02 -0.59
C ALA A 124 -7.45 15.24 0.35
N ASP A 125 -6.27 15.58 0.86
CA ASP A 125 -6.10 16.71 1.78
C ASP A 125 -6.62 18.03 1.13
N PRO A 126 -7.58 18.72 1.79
CA PRO A 126 -8.11 20.00 1.32
C PRO A 126 -7.04 21.09 1.13
N ASN A 127 -5.91 20.98 1.83
CA ASN A 127 -4.80 21.93 1.76
C ASN A 127 -3.74 21.57 0.71
N SER A 128 -3.93 20.47 -0.03
CA SER A 128 -3.00 20.02 -1.08
C SER A 128 -3.65 20.01 -2.48
N ARG A 129 -4.25 18.89 -2.89
CA ARG A 129 -4.91 18.70 -4.19
C ARG A 129 -6.44 18.80 -4.07
N ASN A 130 -7.00 18.55 -2.89
CA ASN A 130 -8.43 18.58 -2.64
C ASN A 130 -9.23 17.72 -3.65
N PHE A 131 -8.72 16.54 -3.98
CA PHE A 131 -9.43 15.58 -4.82
C PHE A 131 -10.38 14.75 -3.96
N SER A 132 -11.46 14.26 -4.55
CA SER A 132 -12.40 13.35 -3.85
C SER A 132 -11.77 12.01 -3.46
N ASP A 133 -10.67 11.64 -4.12
CA ASP A 133 -9.90 10.41 -3.89
C ASP A 133 -8.55 10.52 -4.63
N ILE A 134 -7.69 9.51 -4.47
CA ILE A 134 -6.46 9.32 -5.25
C ILE A 134 -6.70 9.54 -6.75
N ALA A 135 -5.77 10.22 -7.43
CA ALA A 135 -5.97 10.66 -8.81
C ALA A 135 -6.04 9.55 -9.87
N TYR A 136 -5.46 8.38 -9.57
CA TYR A 136 -5.27 7.28 -10.51
C TYR A 136 -6.36 6.22 -10.34
N GLN A 137 -6.71 5.55 -11.44
CA GLN A 137 -7.61 4.39 -11.41
C GLN A 137 -6.89 3.21 -10.77
N PHE A 138 -5.63 2.97 -11.13
CA PHE A 138 -4.80 1.92 -10.57
C PHE A 138 -3.37 2.37 -10.32
N LEU A 139 -2.72 1.71 -9.36
CA LEU A 139 -1.29 1.81 -9.12
C LEU A 139 -0.66 0.42 -9.16
N VAL A 140 0.52 0.26 -9.73
CA VAL A 140 1.28 -0.99 -9.67
C VAL A 140 2.53 -0.81 -8.83
N GLY A 141 2.75 -1.72 -7.89
CA GLY A 141 3.87 -1.66 -6.95
C GLY A 141 5.07 -2.49 -7.40
N GLY A 142 6.27 -2.11 -6.92
CA GLY A 142 7.50 -2.90 -7.15
C GLY A 142 7.46 -4.31 -6.55
N ASP A 143 6.46 -4.59 -5.71
CA ASP A 143 6.13 -5.89 -5.15
C ASP A 143 5.29 -6.78 -6.11
N GLY A 144 5.00 -6.28 -7.31
CA GLY A 144 4.25 -7.02 -8.34
C GLY A 144 2.74 -7.04 -8.14
N ASN A 145 2.22 -6.26 -7.19
CA ASN A 145 0.79 -6.12 -6.96
C ASN A 145 0.21 -4.92 -7.71
N ALA A 146 -1.06 -5.02 -8.08
CA ALA A 146 -1.86 -3.88 -8.49
C ALA A 146 -2.79 -3.45 -7.35
N TYR A 147 -2.95 -2.15 -7.22
CA TYR A 147 -3.68 -1.47 -6.16
C TYR A 147 -4.78 -0.63 -6.81
N GLU A 148 -6.03 -0.92 -6.42
CA GLU A 148 -7.17 -0.14 -6.87
C GLU A 148 -7.16 1.25 -6.22
N GLY A 149 -7.17 2.28 -7.06
CA GLY A 149 -7.47 3.66 -6.66
C GLY A 149 -8.93 3.96 -6.92
N ARG A 150 -9.21 4.73 -7.96
CA ARG A 150 -10.60 5.00 -8.39
C ARG A 150 -11.29 3.82 -9.06
N GLY A 151 -10.53 2.81 -9.47
CA GLY A 151 -11.06 1.61 -10.12
C GLY A 151 -11.51 1.86 -11.56
N TRP A 152 -12.27 0.90 -12.09
CA TRP A 152 -12.62 0.86 -13.51
C TRP A 152 -13.67 1.89 -13.94
N THR A 153 -14.60 2.24 -13.05
CA THR A 153 -15.84 2.96 -13.43
C THR A 153 -15.84 4.42 -13.06
N LYS A 154 -14.93 4.86 -12.19
CA LYS A 154 -14.86 6.26 -11.74
C LYS A 154 -13.79 7.02 -12.51
N GLN A 155 -14.16 8.22 -12.92
CA GLN A 155 -13.26 9.14 -13.62
C GLN A 155 -12.02 9.48 -12.76
N GLY A 156 -10.85 9.47 -13.41
CA GLY A 156 -9.57 9.91 -12.85
C GLY A 156 -9.46 11.42 -12.56
N ALA A 157 -8.35 11.80 -11.93
CA ALA A 157 -7.89 13.19 -11.80
C ALA A 157 -6.38 13.33 -12.14
N HIS A 158 -5.85 12.39 -12.93
CA HIS A 158 -4.42 12.22 -13.21
C HIS A 158 -3.88 13.14 -14.32
N THR A 159 -4.69 13.49 -15.32
CA THR A 159 -4.25 14.23 -16.51
C THR A 159 -5.37 15.14 -17.01
N LYS A 160 -5.22 16.45 -16.81
CA LYS A 160 -6.22 17.45 -17.26
C LYS A 160 -6.45 17.32 -18.77
N GLY A 161 -7.71 17.25 -19.19
CA GLY A 161 -8.11 17.04 -20.58
C GLY A 161 -8.23 15.58 -21.01
N PHE A 162 -7.67 14.63 -20.24
CA PHE A 162 -7.67 13.20 -20.54
C PHE A 162 -8.20 12.35 -19.37
N ASN A 163 -8.77 12.99 -18.33
CA ASN A 163 -9.38 12.27 -17.21
C ASN A 163 -10.66 11.53 -17.63
N VAL A 164 -11.37 12.09 -18.61
CA VAL A 164 -12.57 11.50 -19.22
C VAL A 164 -12.10 10.46 -20.24
N ASP A 165 -12.74 9.29 -20.24
CA ASP A 165 -12.49 8.18 -21.17
C ASP A 165 -11.06 7.61 -21.18
N SER A 166 -10.38 7.61 -20.03
CA SER A 166 -9.11 6.89 -19.88
C SER A 166 -8.99 6.16 -18.55
N ILE A 167 -8.13 5.14 -18.55
CA ILE A 167 -7.67 4.42 -17.35
C ILE A 167 -6.20 4.74 -17.15
N CYS A 168 -5.85 5.33 -16.01
CA CYS A 168 -4.46 5.56 -15.63
C CYS A 168 -3.95 4.46 -14.70
N ILE A 169 -2.84 3.85 -15.11
CA ILE A 169 -2.05 2.92 -14.30
C ILE A 169 -0.75 3.64 -13.90
N ALA A 170 -0.64 4.06 -12.64
CA ALA A 170 0.57 4.70 -12.12
C ALA A 170 1.56 3.67 -11.58
N PHE A 171 2.84 3.79 -11.93
CA PHE A 171 3.88 2.94 -11.36
C PHE A 171 4.43 3.57 -10.08
N ILE A 172 4.34 2.88 -8.95
CA ILE A 172 4.92 3.34 -7.68
C ILE A 172 6.45 3.26 -7.78
N GLY A 173 7.11 4.41 -7.86
CA GLY A 173 8.56 4.54 -7.93
C GLY A 173 9.01 5.69 -8.85
N THR A 174 10.33 5.80 -9.05
CA THR A 174 10.96 6.80 -9.94
C THR A 174 11.73 6.09 -11.04
N PHE A 175 11.27 6.23 -12.30
CA PHE A 175 11.80 5.47 -13.43
C PHE A 175 12.44 6.37 -14.49
N ILE A 176 13.13 7.42 -14.05
CA ILE A 176 13.90 8.31 -14.92
C ILE A 176 15.11 7.54 -15.49
N VAL A 177 15.88 6.89 -14.62
CA VAL A 177 17.12 6.19 -14.97
C VAL A 177 16.95 4.68 -14.94
N ALA A 178 16.44 4.13 -13.83
CA ALA A 178 16.26 2.70 -13.65
C ALA A 178 14.87 2.25 -14.14
N PRO A 179 14.76 1.08 -14.80
CA PRO A 179 13.47 0.51 -15.18
C PRO A 179 12.72 -0.05 -13.96
N PRO A 180 11.39 -0.19 -14.02
CA PRO A 180 10.65 -0.93 -13.00
C PRO A 180 11.04 -2.42 -12.99
N PRO A 181 10.91 -3.10 -11.84
CA PRO A 181 11.05 -4.56 -11.78
C PRO A 181 10.09 -5.27 -12.73
N ALA A 182 10.50 -6.43 -13.25
CA ALA A 182 9.69 -7.24 -14.17
C ALA A 182 8.30 -7.58 -13.60
N ALA A 183 8.20 -7.87 -12.30
CA ALA A 183 6.92 -8.14 -11.64
C ALA A 183 5.96 -6.94 -11.70
N GLN A 184 6.46 -5.72 -11.59
CA GLN A 184 5.66 -4.49 -11.66
C GLN A 184 5.16 -4.23 -13.09
N LEU A 185 6.00 -4.48 -14.10
CA LEU A 185 5.60 -4.42 -15.51
C LEU A 185 4.53 -5.49 -15.83
N SER A 186 4.72 -6.71 -15.33
CA SER A 186 3.76 -7.81 -15.50
C SER A 186 2.42 -7.49 -14.85
N ALA A 187 2.41 -6.88 -13.66
CA ALA A 187 1.17 -6.47 -13.00
C ALA A 187 0.37 -5.45 -13.84
N ALA A 188 1.05 -4.49 -14.47
CA ALA A 188 0.39 -3.51 -15.36
C ALA A 188 -0.18 -4.16 -16.62
N GLN A 189 0.58 -5.08 -17.24
CA GLN A 189 0.11 -5.82 -18.42
C GLN A 189 -1.10 -6.71 -18.10
N GLN A 190 -1.08 -7.42 -16.97
CA GLN A 190 -2.23 -8.21 -16.50
C GLN A 190 -3.45 -7.33 -16.22
N LEU A 191 -3.26 -6.10 -15.71
CA LEU A 191 -4.36 -5.16 -15.54
C LEU A 191 -4.98 -4.73 -16.87
N ILE A 192 -4.15 -4.45 -17.87
CA ILE A 192 -4.61 -4.09 -19.21
C ILE A 192 -5.40 -5.26 -19.81
N GLU A 193 -4.89 -6.48 -19.70
CA GLU A 193 -5.57 -7.68 -20.16
C GLU A 193 -6.91 -7.90 -19.46
N LEU A 194 -6.96 -7.75 -18.13
CA LEU A 194 -8.21 -7.83 -17.37
C LEU A 194 -9.21 -6.76 -17.82
N GLY A 195 -8.75 -5.53 -18.05
CA GLY A 195 -9.59 -4.44 -18.56
C GLY A 195 -10.20 -4.76 -19.93
N LEU A 196 -9.46 -5.43 -20.81
CA LEU A 196 -9.95 -5.90 -22.11
C LEU A 196 -10.98 -7.03 -21.95
N GLN A 197 -10.69 -8.03 -21.11
CA GLN A 197 -11.56 -9.19 -20.88
C GLN A 197 -12.91 -8.77 -20.27
N GLU A 198 -12.89 -7.83 -19.33
CA GLU A 198 -14.07 -7.32 -18.63
C GLU A 198 -14.75 -6.15 -19.37
N ASN A 199 -14.30 -5.80 -20.59
CA ASN A 199 -14.83 -4.70 -21.40
C ASN A 199 -14.77 -3.30 -20.76
N TYR A 200 -13.86 -3.09 -19.81
CA TYR A 200 -13.53 -1.76 -19.29
C TYR A 200 -12.58 -0.98 -20.21
N LEU A 201 -11.82 -1.68 -21.04
CA LEU A 201 -10.98 -1.11 -22.09
C LEU A 201 -11.48 -1.57 -23.46
N ALA A 202 -11.57 -0.61 -24.40
CA ALA A 202 -11.88 -0.93 -25.78
C ALA A 202 -10.76 -1.79 -26.40
N SER A 203 -11.12 -2.76 -27.24
CA SER A 203 -10.14 -3.63 -27.91
C SER A 203 -9.16 -2.88 -28.81
N ASN A 204 -9.50 -1.65 -29.21
CA ASN A 204 -8.67 -0.75 -30.01
C ASN A 204 -8.18 0.47 -29.21
N TYR A 205 -8.01 0.33 -27.88
CA TYR A 205 -7.48 1.41 -27.04
C TYR A 205 -6.12 1.92 -27.54
N SER A 206 -5.77 3.13 -27.13
CA SER A 206 -4.44 3.71 -27.36
C SER A 206 -3.69 3.82 -26.05
N LEU A 207 -2.44 3.38 -26.04
CA LEU A 207 -1.52 3.48 -24.91
C LEU A 207 -0.64 4.72 -25.07
N TYR A 208 -0.57 5.52 -24.01
CA TYR A 208 0.25 6.72 -23.94
C TYR A 208 1.07 6.76 -22.65
N GLY A 209 2.27 7.32 -22.73
CA GLY A 209 2.99 7.81 -21.56
C GLY A 209 2.49 9.21 -21.18
N HIS A 210 2.39 9.52 -19.88
CA HIS A 210 1.84 10.79 -19.39
C HIS A 210 2.48 12.03 -20.05
N ARG A 211 3.79 12.01 -20.31
CA ARG A 211 4.55 13.07 -21.02
C ARG A 211 4.08 13.37 -22.45
N GLN A 212 3.30 12.49 -23.08
CA GLN A 212 2.69 12.78 -24.37
C GLN A 212 1.46 13.67 -24.24
N LEU A 213 0.80 13.64 -23.09
CA LEU A 213 -0.49 14.31 -22.86
C LEU A 213 -0.34 15.66 -22.15
N ALA A 214 0.78 15.87 -21.46
CA ALA A 214 1.10 17.08 -20.73
C ALA A 214 2.63 17.23 -20.57
N PRO A 215 3.15 18.46 -20.36
CA PRO A 215 4.59 18.74 -20.30
C PRO A 215 5.23 18.29 -18.96
N PHE A 216 5.09 17.00 -18.64
CA PHE A 216 5.62 16.36 -17.44
C PHE A 216 6.74 15.38 -17.79
N GLU A 217 7.63 15.10 -16.83
CA GLU A 217 8.63 14.05 -16.99
C GLU A 217 8.03 12.64 -16.86
N SER A 218 6.91 12.48 -16.14
CA SER A 218 6.20 11.21 -15.98
C SER A 218 5.95 10.51 -17.34
N PRO A 219 6.18 9.20 -17.49
CA PRO A 219 6.44 8.21 -16.44
C PRO A 219 7.93 8.00 -16.10
N GLY A 220 8.81 8.90 -16.51
CA GLY A 220 10.27 8.71 -16.44
C GLY A 220 10.82 8.02 -17.69
N LYS A 221 12.06 8.35 -18.09
CA LYS A 221 12.61 7.94 -19.40
C LYS A 221 12.72 6.43 -19.54
N ALA A 222 13.21 5.72 -18.51
CA ALA A 222 13.37 4.27 -18.57
C ALA A 222 12.03 3.54 -18.75
N LEU A 223 11.00 3.90 -17.99
CA LEU A 223 9.65 3.31 -18.16
C LEU A 223 9.02 3.74 -19.49
N PHE A 224 9.18 5.00 -19.91
CA PHE A 224 8.70 5.48 -21.19
C PHE A 224 9.29 4.70 -22.37
N ASP A 225 10.59 4.40 -22.32
CA ASP A 225 11.28 3.60 -23.34
C ASP A 225 10.75 2.17 -23.42
N ILE A 226 10.32 1.60 -22.28
CA ILE A 226 9.70 0.27 -22.22
C ILE A 226 8.28 0.29 -22.80
N ILE A 227 7.39 1.17 -22.34
CA ILE A 227 5.98 1.14 -22.78
C ILE A 227 5.80 1.47 -24.27
N LYS A 228 6.78 2.13 -24.90
CA LYS A 228 6.84 2.31 -26.36
C LYS A 228 6.86 1.01 -27.14
N THR A 229 7.33 -0.08 -26.54
CA THR A 229 7.39 -1.40 -27.19
C THR A 229 6.13 -2.23 -26.95
N TRP A 230 5.20 -1.74 -26.12
CA TRP A 230 3.98 -2.46 -25.79
C TRP A 230 2.95 -2.35 -26.92
N PRO A 231 2.05 -3.34 -27.03
CA PRO A 231 0.88 -3.23 -27.90
C PRO A 231 0.09 -1.94 -27.63
N HIS A 232 -0.56 -1.43 -28.67
CA HIS A 232 -1.40 -0.23 -28.62
C HIS A 232 -0.65 1.09 -28.34
N TRP A 233 0.68 1.10 -28.27
CA TRP A 233 1.43 2.37 -28.23
C TRP A 233 1.04 3.30 -29.38
N SER A 234 0.65 4.53 -29.06
CA SER A 234 0.27 5.53 -30.05
C SER A 234 1.17 6.77 -30.01
N ASN A 235 1.54 7.26 -31.19
CA ASN A 235 2.17 8.57 -31.38
C ASN A 235 1.18 9.65 -31.84
N LYS A 236 -0.11 9.29 -32.02
CA LYS A 236 -1.16 10.19 -32.50
C LYS A 236 -2.05 10.59 -31.33
N LEU A 237 -2.23 11.89 -31.14
CA LEU A 237 -3.25 12.48 -30.27
C LEU A 237 -4.50 12.82 -31.10
#